data_AF-A0A6G3XSM4-F1
#
_entry.id   AF-A0A6G3XSM4-F1
#
_cell.length_a   1.000
_cell.length_b   1.000
_cell.length_c   1.000
_cell.angle_alpha   90.00
_cell.angle_beta   90.00
_cell.angle_gamma   90.00
#
_symmetry.space_group_name_H-M   'P 1'
#
loop_
_entity.id
_entity.type
_entity.pdbx_description
1 polymer ?
#
loop_
_entity_poly.entity_id
_entity_poly.type
_entity_poly.pdbx_seq_one_letter_code
_entity_poly.pdbx_strand_id
1 'polypeptide(L)' 'MGRLTGGDPSLLRRINSAVVLHALRGAGAPTLTDLTRITGLSRPTVEGVVEGLFEAGLVVEALPDESEARRQGRP' A
#
# COMPACT_ATOMS: atom_id res chain seq x y z
N MET A 1 -17.54 -17.61 -18.34
CA MET A 1 -17.67 -17.14 -16.94
C MET A 1 -16.64 -17.89 -16.10
N GLY A 2 -15.45 -17.30 -15.88
CA GLY A 2 -14.34 -17.97 -15.19
C GLY A 2 -14.68 -18.21 -13.72
N ARG A 3 -14.52 -19.45 -13.25
CA ARG A 3 -14.74 -19.82 -11.85
C ARG A 3 -13.72 -19.08 -10.97
N LEU A 4 -14.22 -18.20 -10.11
CA LEU A 4 -13.47 -17.50 -9.07
C LEU A 4 -13.17 -18.49 -7.93
N THR A 5 -12.30 -19.47 -8.16
CA THR A 5 -11.76 -20.28 -7.06
C THR A 5 -10.60 -19.51 -6.43
N GLY A 6 -10.40 -19.65 -5.12
CA GLY A 6 -9.36 -18.94 -4.35
C GLY A 6 -7.91 -19.17 -4.79
N GLY A 7 -7.68 -19.88 -5.90
CA GLY A 7 -6.39 -20.08 -6.54
C GLY A 7 -6.14 -19.19 -7.77
N ASP A 8 -7.06 -18.33 -8.21
CA ASP A 8 -6.79 -17.41 -9.32
C ASP A 8 -5.88 -16.26 -8.85
N PRO A 9 -4.61 -16.18 -9.32
CA PRO A 9 -3.68 -15.15 -8.87
C PRO A 9 -4.14 -13.73 -9.24
N SER A 10 -5.01 -13.57 -10.25
CA SER A 10 -5.61 -12.27 -10.59
C SER A 10 -6.62 -11.82 -9.53
N LEU A 11 -7.37 -12.75 -8.93
CA LEU A 11 -8.33 -12.45 -7.88
C LEU A 11 -7.61 -12.04 -6.59
N LEU A 12 -6.59 -12.78 -6.17
CA LEU A 12 -5.80 -12.42 -4.99
C LEU A 12 -5.13 -11.06 -5.14
N ARG A 13 -4.60 -10.74 -6.34
CA ARG A 13 -4.06 -9.40 -6.63
C ARG A 13 -5.12 -8.31 -6.50
N ARG A 14 -6.33 -8.52 -7.01
CA ARG A 14 -7.45 -7.57 -6.87
C ARG A 14 -7.88 -7.38 -5.41
N ILE A 15 -7.93 -8.47 -4.63
CA ILE A 15 -8.24 -8.42 -3.20
C ILE A 15 -7.17 -7.61 -2.46
N ASN A 16 -5.90 -7.94 -2.65
CA ASN A 16 -4.80 -7.23 -2.00
C ASN A 16 -4.77 -5.73 -2.38
N SER A 17 -5.03 -5.43 -3.66
CA SER A 17 -5.15 -4.04 -4.13
C SER A 17 -6.27 -3.27 -3.44
N ALA A 18 -7.44 -3.89 -3.29
CA ALA A 18 -8.56 -3.28 -2.59
C ALA A 18 -8.26 -3.03 -1.10
N VAL A 19 -7.61 -3.99 -0.43
CA VAL A 19 -7.22 -3.88 0.98
C VAL A 19 -6.22 -2.73 1.18
N VAL A 20 -5.15 -2.67 0.38
CA VAL A 20 -4.14 -1.60 0.49
C VAL A 20 -4.74 -0.23 0.18
N LEU A 21 -5.55 -0.12 -0.88
CA LEU A 21 -6.17 1.15 -1.26
C LEU A 21 -7.17 1.64 -0.20
N HIS A 22 -7.86 0.73 0.48
CA HIS A 22 -8.72 1.09 1.62
C HIS A 22 -7.90 1.61 2.81
N ALA A 23 -6.79 0.93 3.15
CA ALA A 23 -5.90 1.38 4.22
C ALA A 23 -5.31 2.77 3.94
N LEU A 24 -4.86 3.03 2.71
CA LEU A 24 -4.37 4.34 2.28
C LEU A 24 -5.43 5.44 2.46
N ARG A 25 -6.67 5.18 2.06
CA ARG A 25 -7.78 6.12 2.24
C ARG A 25 -8.09 6.46 3.70
N GLY A 26 -7.87 5.52 4.63
CA GLY A 26 -8.13 5.72 6.05
C GLY A 26 -6.98 6.37 6.83
N ALA A 27 -5.74 6.22 6.37
CA ALA A 27 -4.54 6.59 7.12
C ALA A 27 -3.85 7.89 6.64
N GLY A 28 -4.36 8.54 5.59
CA GLY A 28 -3.74 9.75 5.03
C GLY A 28 -2.51 9.43 4.18
N ALA A 29 -1.31 9.59 4.76
CA ALA A 29 -0.03 9.33 4.09
C ALA A 29 0.82 8.31 4.88
N PRO A 30 0.37 7.04 5.03
CA PRO A 30 1.12 6.04 5.79
C PRO A 30 2.40 5.62 5.05
N THR A 31 3.43 5.23 5.82
CA THR A 31 4.63 4.61 5.24
C THR A 31 4.36 3.17 4.76
N LEU A 32 5.26 2.58 3.98
CA LEU A 32 5.18 1.15 3.62
C LEU A 32 5.15 0.24 4.86
N THR A 33 5.88 0.60 5.91
CA THR A 33 5.88 -0.14 7.18
C THR A 33 4.54 -0.03 7.91
N ASP A 34 3.87 1.11 7.82
CA ASP A 34 2.54 1.25 8.40
C ASP A 34 1.52 0.44 7.60
N LEU A 35 1.63 0.43 6.26
CA LEU A 35 0.76 -0.37 5.41
C LEU A 35 0.90 -1.88 5.68
N THR A 36 2.12 -2.41 5.88
CA THR A 36 2.27 -3.83 6.25
C THR A 36 1.61 -4.12 7.61
N ARG A 37 1.74 -3.22 8.58
CA ARG A 37 1.11 -3.36 9.91
C ARG A 37 -0.42 -3.28 9.83
N ILE A 38 -0.97 -2.33 9.08
CA ILE A 38 -2.42 -2.09 8.95
C ILE A 38 -3.10 -3.23 8.18
N THR A 39 -2.46 -3.70 7.10
CA THR A 39 -3.06 -4.69 6.20
C THR A 39 -2.76 -6.14 6.58
N GLY A 40 -1.71 -6.37 7.38
CA GLY A 40 -1.20 -7.72 7.68
C GLY A 40 -0.55 -8.43 6.49
N LEU A 41 -0.37 -7.73 5.35
CA LEU A 41 0.25 -8.28 4.16
C LEU A 41 1.78 -8.28 4.28
N SER A 42 2.42 -9.21 3.57
CA SER A 42 3.88 -9.24 3.48
C SER A 42 4.42 -7.98 2.78
N ARG A 43 5.63 -7.57 3.14
CA ARG A 43 6.26 -6.39 2.54
C ARG A 43 6.36 -6.44 1.01
N PRO A 44 6.81 -7.55 0.38
CA PRO A 44 6.80 -7.67 -1.09
C PRO A 44 5.41 -7.55 -1.71
N THR A 45 4.36 -8.02 -1.01
CA THR A 45 2.98 -7.88 -1.48
C THR A 45 2.52 -6.43 -1.44
N VAL A 46 2.83 -5.70 -0.36
CA VAL A 46 2.49 -4.28 -0.24
C VAL A 46 3.22 -3.46 -1.30
N GLU A 47 4.53 -3.67 -1.48
CA GLU A 47 5.33 -2.96 -2.48
C GLU A 47 4.78 -3.15 -3.90
N GLY A 48 4.56 -4.41 -4.33
CA GLY A 48 4.01 -4.66 -5.67
C GLY A 48 2.58 -4.15 -5.87
N VAL A 49 1.76 -4.12 -4.82
CA VAL A 49 0.41 -3.52 -4.90
C VAL A 49 0.49 -2.00 -4.99
N VAL A 50 1.31 -1.35 -4.17
CA VAL A 50 1.49 0.11 -4.20
C VAL A 50 2.02 0.56 -5.55
N GLU A 51 3.03 -0.14 -6.10
CA GLU A 51 3.54 0.09 -7.45
C GLU A 51 2.41 -0.01 -8.49
N GLY A 52 1.62 -1.09 -8.46
CA GLY A 52 0.49 -1.24 -9.38
C GLY A 52 -0.59 -0.15 -9.25
N LEU A 53 -0.84 0.35 -8.03
CA LEU A 53 -1.75 1.47 -7.80
C LEU A 53 -1.17 2.81 -8.29
N PHE A 54 0.14 2.99 -8.16
CA PHE A 54 0.85 4.19 -8.62
C PHE A 54 0.84 4.26 -10.15
N GLU A 55 1.19 3.17 -10.83
CA GLU A 55 1.11 3.06 -12.29
C GLU A 55 -0.32 3.25 -12.82
N ALA A 56 -1.33 2.84 -12.04
CA ALA A 56 -2.73 3.09 -12.36
C ALA A 56 -3.20 4.54 -12.07
N GLY A 57 -2.34 5.39 -11.52
CA GLY A 57 -2.66 6.78 -11.15
C GLY A 57 -3.65 6.91 -9.98
N LEU A 58 -3.77 5.88 -9.15
CA LEU A 58 -4.73 5.84 -8.04
C LEU A 58 -4.14 6.35 -6.72
N VAL A 59 -2.82 6.38 -6.62
CA VAL A 59 -2.07 6.82 -5.44
C VAL A 59 -0.87 7.64 -5.89
N VAL A 60 -0.37 8.50 -5.00
CA VAL A 60 0.84 9.30 -5.23
C VAL A 60 1.73 9.17 -3.99
N GLU A 61 3.04 9.27 -4.17
CA GLU A 61 3.94 9.42 -3.03
C GLU A 61 3.79 10.81 -2.42
N ALA A 62 3.61 10.85 -1.10
CA ALA A 62 3.63 12.09 -0.36
C ALA A 62 5.09 12.50 -0.08
N LEU A 63 5.41 13.78 -0.28
CA LEU A 63 6.67 14.31 0.19
C LEU A 63 6.72 14.21 1.72
N PRO A 64 7.88 13.89 2.32
CA PRO A 64 8.01 13.89 3.76
C PRO A 64 7.66 15.29 4.29
N ASP A 65 6.83 15.34 5.34
CA ASP A 65 6.58 16.59 6.03
C ASP A 65 7.91 17.07 6.62
N GLU A 66 8.32 18.30 6.31
CA GLU A 66 9.59 18.86 6.81
C GLU A 66 9.69 18.80 8.35
N SER A 67 8.55 18.71 9.05
CA SER A 67 8.50 18.57 10.50
C SER A 67 9.02 17.22 11.02
N GLU A 68 8.91 16.14 10.23
CA GLU A 68 9.53 14.85 10.56
C GLU A 68 11.03 14.83 10.20
N ALA A 69 11.41 15.47 9.09
CA ALA A 69 12.80 15.61 8.69
C ALA A 69 13.65 16.33 9.75
N ARG A 70 13.07 17.32 10.46
CA ARG A 70 13.74 18.03 11.58
C ARG A 70 13.93 17.19 12.84
N ARG A 71 13.16 16.11 13.05
CA ARG A 71 13.36 15.16 14.18
C ARG A 71 14.41 14.11 13.87
N GLN A 72 14.72 13.93 12.58
CA GLN A 72 15.86 13.14 12.09
C GLN A 72 17.15 13.98 12.04
N GLY A 73 17.20 15.14 12.70
CA GLY A 73 18.44 15.87 13.00
C GLY A 73 19.02 15.36 14.31
N ARG A 74 20.14 14.63 14.25
CA ARG A 74 20.87 14.03 15.38
C ARG A 74 21.20 15.06 16.49
N PRO A 75 21.21 14.67 17.79
CA PRO A 75 21.78 15.50 18.87
C PRO A 75 23.31 15.64 18.73
#